data_AF-U4L5L5-F1
#
_entry.id   AF-U4L5L5-F1
#
_cell.length_a   1.000
_cell.length_b   1.000
_cell.length_c   1.000
_cell.angle_alpha   90.00
_cell.angle_beta   90.00
_cell.angle_gamma   90.00
#
_symmetry.space_group_name_H-M   'P 1'
#
loop_
_entity.id
_entity.type
_entity.pdbx_description
1 polymer ?
#
loop_
_entity_poly.entity_id
_entity_poly.type
_entity_poly.pdbx_seq_one_letter_code
_entity_poly.pdbx_strand_id
1 'polypeptide(L)'
;MASFTAVEAYTHFDKDEPDKCHLIGDPDVYDIGVRLGFYLQYLALMIHLWANPEAANSARSGLSIFTLEIFTNAYRTMSWEGSIVILEILILGSMTIGLTLSTLPDFILFTAKNSELYLWLMLGMLSMWTLSLPWVFLTKQNNGLKPGCDVSIPFLFISIKASNKTWQIFMKVSSCLSIPGAAALAISSSIALYLYYKKNDFGLGNDGNIRRREGDVNIDINADDFDEQVIMGLFERIAFLGITFFRLLATALSIAQVEHTIKKNQIDISSAPITSTGQFIPLLMGVYCAFGAIVSAVKR
;
A
#
# COMPACT_ATOMS: atom_id res chain seq x y z
N MET A 1 -24.87 6.30 34.59
CA MET A 1 -24.17 5.20 33.89
C MET A 1 -24.27 5.47 32.41
N ALA A 2 -23.16 5.83 31.75
CA ALA A 2 -23.15 5.94 30.30
C ALA A 2 -23.17 4.51 29.72
N SER A 3 -24.20 4.20 28.92
CA SER A 3 -24.24 2.96 28.16
C SER A 3 -23.17 3.05 27.07
N PHE A 4 -22.13 2.23 27.16
CA PHE A 4 -21.17 2.08 26.08
C PHE A 4 -21.83 1.22 24.99
N THR A 5 -22.46 1.86 24.02
CA THR A 5 -22.84 1.20 22.77
C THR A 5 -21.55 0.85 22.04
N ALA A 6 -21.34 -0.43 21.74
CA ALA A 6 -20.23 -0.87 20.91
C ALA A 6 -20.32 -0.12 19.57
N VAL A 7 -19.25 0.59 19.19
CA VAL A 7 -19.16 1.28 17.90
C VAL A 7 -19.12 0.21 16.82
N GLU A 8 -20.00 0.33 15.83
CA GLU A 8 -20.01 -0.58 14.68
C GLU A 8 -18.76 -0.31 13.83
N ALA A 9 -17.82 -1.25 13.83
CA ALA A 9 -16.59 -1.18 13.03
C ALA A 9 -16.86 -1.68 11.60
N TYR A 10 -17.68 -0.96 10.86
CA TYR A 10 -17.86 -1.12 9.42
C TYR A 10 -18.63 0.08 8.85
N THR A 11 -18.45 0.34 7.56
CA THR A 11 -19.13 1.42 6.84
C THR A 11 -20.58 1.05 6.57
N HIS A 12 -21.51 1.89 7.02
CA HIS A 12 -22.95 1.62 6.93
C HIS A 12 -23.76 2.90 6.74
N PHE A 13 -25.02 2.74 6.34
CA PHE A 13 -25.99 3.84 6.39
C PHE A 13 -26.46 4.07 7.82
N ASP A 14 -26.60 5.33 8.21
CA ASP A 14 -27.12 5.72 9.51
C ASP A 14 -28.49 5.06 9.78
N LYS A 15 -28.58 4.34 10.90
CA LYS A 15 -29.79 3.62 11.33
C LYS A 15 -30.80 4.56 11.98
N ASP A 16 -30.34 5.66 12.55
CA ASP A 16 -31.19 6.64 13.24
C ASP A 16 -31.93 7.55 12.25
N GLU A 17 -31.39 7.68 11.03
CA GLU A 17 -31.97 8.51 9.96
C GLU A 17 -32.26 7.71 8.68
N PRO A 18 -33.23 6.77 8.70
CA PRO A 18 -33.49 5.86 7.59
C PRO A 18 -34.04 6.55 6.32
N ASP A 19 -34.47 7.80 6.38
CA ASP A 19 -34.87 8.54 5.17
C ASP A 19 -33.70 9.29 4.54
N LYS A 20 -32.56 9.40 5.24
CA LYS A 20 -31.36 10.04 4.74
C LYS A 20 -30.38 8.99 4.22
N CYS A 21 -29.58 9.40 3.24
CA CYS A 21 -28.49 8.62 2.69
C CYS A 21 -27.16 8.98 3.38
N HIS A 22 -27.22 9.15 4.70
CA HIS A 22 -26.05 9.50 5.51
C HIS A 22 -25.21 8.24 5.73
N LEU A 23 -23.90 8.34 5.46
CA LEU A 23 -22.96 7.23 5.55
C LEU A 23 -22.05 7.44 6.75
N ILE A 24 -21.98 6.44 7.62
CA ILE A 24 -21.03 6.40 8.74
C ILE A 24 -19.88 5.50 8.30
N GLY A 25 -18.66 6.05 8.31
CA GLY A 25 -17.45 5.33 7.92
C GLY A 25 -16.89 4.47 9.05
N ASP A 26 -16.10 3.46 8.67
CA ASP A 26 -15.37 2.62 9.63
C ASP A 26 -14.17 3.38 10.22
N PRO A 27 -14.20 3.71 11.53
CA PRO A 27 -13.15 4.51 12.14
C PRO A 27 -11.81 3.76 12.25
N ASP A 28 -11.81 2.43 12.19
CA ASP A 28 -10.60 1.61 12.34
C ASP A 28 -9.90 1.33 11.00
N VAL A 29 -10.47 1.77 9.88
CA VAL A 29 -9.99 1.44 8.54
C VAL A 29 -9.50 2.66 7.77
N TYR A 30 -10.17 3.80 7.86
CA TYR A 30 -9.80 5.00 7.10
C TYR A 30 -10.17 6.32 7.78
N ASP A 31 -10.31 6.34 9.10
CA ASP A 31 -10.45 7.59 9.83
C ASP A 31 -9.19 8.47 9.72
N ILE A 32 -9.28 9.69 10.21
CA ILE A 32 -8.24 10.70 10.12
C ILE A 32 -6.90 10.22 10.71
N GLY A 33 -6.90 9.51 11.84
CA GLY A 33 -5.67 8.97 12.43
C GLY A 33 -5.00 7.93 11.52
N VAL A 34 -5.78 7.01 10.95
CA VAL A 34 -5.31 5.98 10.02
C VAL A 34 -4.78 6.60 8.74
N ARG A 35 -5.52 7.53 8.13
CA ARG A 35 -5.12 8.23 6.90
C ARG A 35 -3.86 9.06 7.08
N LEU A 36 -3.79 9.88 8.14
CA LEU A 36 -2.60 10.66 8.45
C LEU A 36 -1.39 9.75 8.72
N GLY A 37 -1.60 8.63 9.42
CA GLY A 37 -0.59 7.60 9.61
C GLY A 37 -0.02 7.11 8.28
N PHE A 38 -0.87 6.74 7.32
CA PHE A 38 -0.45 6.35 5.98
C PHE A 38 0.28 7.45 5.21
N TYR A 39 -0.22 8.69 5.25
CA TYR A 39 0.36 9.82 4.52
C TYR A 39 1.75 10.19 5.06
N LEU A 40 1.94 10.11 6.39
CA LEU A 40 3.23 10.35 7.02
C LEU A 40 4.23 9.22 6.73
N GLN A 41 3.79 7.95 6.76
CA GLN A 41 4.66 6.82 6.37
C GLN A 41 5.11 6.93 4.91
N TYR A 42 4.21 7.38 4.03
CA TYR A 42 4.54 7.65 2.65
C TYR A 42 5.62 8.73 2.51
N LEU A 43 5.39 9.89 3.14
CA LEU A 43 6.33 11.01 3.10
C LEU A 43 7.69 10.60 3.66
N ALA A 44 7.70 9.84 4.76
CA ALA A 44 8.90 9.27 5.35
C ALA A 44 9.68 8.39 4.37
N LEU A 45 8.98 7.50 3.66
CA LEU A 45 9.59 6.64 2.65
C LEU A 45 10.21 7.46 1.52
N MET A 46 9.51 8.48 1.01
CA MET A 46 10.06 9.36 -0.04
C MET A 46 11.31 10.11 0.43
N ILE A 47 11.29 10.64 1.65
CA ILE A 47 12.46 11.30 2.25
C ILE A 47 13.63 10.32 2.39
N HIS A 48 13.38 9.10 2.87
CA HIS A 48 14.43 8.07 2.94
C HIS A 48 14.98 7.71 1.56
N LEU A 49 14.13 7.45 0.57
CA LEU A 49 14.58 7.12 -0.79
C LEU A 49 15.45 8.23 -1.41
N TRP A 50 15.20 9.48 -1.07
CA TRP A 50 15.99 10.61 -1.58
C TRP A 50 17.26 10.87 -0.76
N ALA A 51 17.15 10.81 0.56
CA ALA A 51 18.21 11.22 1.48
C ALA A 51 19.16 10.06 1.86
N ASN A 52 18.61 8.90 2.22
CA ASN A 52 19.35 7.72 2.64
C ASN A 52 18.59 6.43 2.28
N PRO A 53 18.78 5.89 1.06
CA PRO A 53 18.07 4.73 0.57
C PRO A 53 18.26 3.48 1.43
N GLU A 54 19.38 3.36 2.15
CA GLU A 54 19.66 2.23 3.03
C GLU A 54 18.71 2.22 4.25
N ALA A 55 18.40 3.40 4.78
CA ALA A 55 17.47 3.58 5.90
C ALA A 55 15.99 3.37 5.47
N ALA A 56 15.69 3.40 4.17
CA ALA A 56 14.33 3.19 3.65
C ALA A 56 13.76 1.81 3.99
N ASN A 57 14.63 0.82 4.25
CA ASN A 57 14.19 -0.54 4.60
C ASN A 57 13.34 -0.57 5.88
N SER A 58 13.68 0.23 6.89
CA SER A 58 12.87 0.31 8.12
C SER A 58 11.48 0.88 7.83
N ALA A 59 11.39 1.91 7.00
CA ALA A 59 10.11 2.50 6.59
C ALA A 59 9.26 1.53 5.77
N ARG A 60 9.88 0.77 4.83
CA ARG A 60 9.20 -0.26 4.04
C ARG A 60 8.61 -1.38 4.93
N SER A 61 9.36 -1.85 5.92
CA SER A 61 8.90 -2.87 6.85
C SER A 61 7.74 -2.37 7.71
N GLY A 62 7.87 -1.17 8.29
CA GLY A 62 6.81 -0.54 9.07
C GLY A 62 5.50 -0.42 8.27
N LEU A 63 5.62 0.05 7.03
CA LEU A 63 4.50 0.20 6.11
C LEU A 63 3.85 -1.12 5.73
N SER A 64 4.64 -2.19 5.54
CA SER A 64 4.10 -3.51 5.19
C SER A 64 3.32 -4.13 6.35
N ILE A 65 3.86 -4.05 7.58
CA ILE A 65 3.18 -4.53 8.79
C ILE A 65 1.87 -3.77 8.98
N PHE A 66 1.93 -2.45 8.85
CA PHE A 66 0.76 -1.60 9.00
C PHE A 66 -0.32 -1.87 7.94
N THR A 67 0.09 -2.07 6.68
CA THR A 67 -0.83 -2.45 5.60
C THR A 67 -1.50 -3.80 5.87
N LEU A 68 -0.75 -4.78 6.38
CA LEU A 68 -1.28 -6.09 6.75
C LEU A 68 -2.31 -6.00 7.88
N GLU A 69 -2.05 -5.16 8.89
CA GLU A 69 -3.00 -4.90 9.99
C GLU A 69 -4.33 -4.36 9.46
N ILE A 70 -4.27 -3.33 8.60
CA ILE A 70 -5.45 -2.71 8.01
C ILE A 70 -6.22 -3.70 7.13
N PHE A 71 -5.53 -4.53 6.32
CA PHE A 71 -6.20 -5.58 5.57
C PHE A 71 -6.85 -6.64 6.47
N THR A 72 -6.18 -7.04 7.54
CA THR A 72 -6.73 -8.01 8.50
C THR A 72 -8.01 -7.47 9.12
N ASN A 73 -8.01 -6.20 9.53
CA ASN A 73 -9.19 -5.55 10.07
C ASN A 73 -10.30 -5.45 9.02
N ALA A 74 -9.98 -4.96 7.83
CA ALA A 74 -10.94 -4.84 6.73
C ALA A 74 -11.60 -6.18 6.35
N TYR A 75 -10.83 -7.26 6.20
CA TYR A 75 -11.42 -8.56 5.86
C TYR A 75 -12.32 -9.10 6.99
N ARG A 76 -11.99 -8.80 8.24
CA ARG A 76 -12.86 -9.11 9.37
C ARG A 76 -14.18 -8.33 9.29
N THR A 77 -14.15 -7.04 9.00
CA THR A 77 -15.35 -6.18 8.94
C THR A 77 -16.21 -6.45 7.70
N MET A 78 -15.61 -6.82 6.58
CA MET A 78 -16.31 -7.21 5.35
C MET A 78 -17.10 -8.51 5.45
N SER A 79 -16.82 -9.33 6.47
CA SER A 79 -17.56 -10.58 6.71
C SER A 79 -19.01 -10.32 7.15
N TRP A 80 -19.29 -9.17 7.78
CA TRP A 80 -20.59 -8.83 8.37
C TRP A 80 -21.66 -8.49 7.34
N GLU A 81 -22.92 -8.77 7.68
CA GLU A 81 -24.09 -8.39 6.87
C GLU A 81 -24.41 -6.90 7.09
N GLY A 82 -24.52 -6.13 6.02
CA GLY A 82 -24.83 -4.69 6.07
C GLY A 82 -23.65 -3.73 5.80
N SER A 83 -22.41 -4.22 5.81
CA SER A 83 -21.25 -3.40 5.42
C SER A 83 -21.32 -3.01 3.93
N ILE A 84 -21.03 -1.74 3.64
CA ILE A 84 -20.84 -1.21 2.29
C ILE A 84 -19.40 -1.51 1.85
N VAL A 85 -19.14 -2.80 1.67
CA VAL A 85 -17.82 -3.38 1.38
C VAL A 85 -17.16 -2.73 0.16
N ILE A 86 -17.95 -2.31 -0.83
CA ILE A 86 -17.41 -1.77 -2.08
C ILE A 86 -16.76 -0.40 -1.93
N LEU A 87 -17.21 0.41 -0.98
CA LEU A 87 -16.62 1.72 -0.73
C LEU A 87 -15.30 1.55 0.04
N GLU A 88 -15.33 0.68 1.04
CA GLU A 88 -14.17 0.33 1.86
C GLU A 88 -13.03 -0.25 1.02
N ILE A 89 -13.32 -1.22 0.14
CA ILE A 89 -12.31 -1.82 -0.73
C ILE A 89 -11.72 -0.79 -1.70
N LEU A 90 -12.47 0.22 -2.12
CA LEU A 90 -11.92 1.24 -3.02
C LEU A 90 -11.04 2.25 -2.28
N ILE A 91 -11.43 2.66 -1.08
CA ILE A 91 -10.64 3.54 -0.22
C ILE A 91 -9.35 2.81 0.20
N LEU A 92 -9.49 1.59 0.73
CA LEU A 92 -8.37 0.74 1.13
C LEU A 92 -7.46 0.41 -0.02
N GLY A 93 -8.01 0.05 -1.17
CA GLY A 93 -7.22 -0.21 -2.37
C GLY A 93 -6.41 1.01 -2.78
N SER A 94 -7.01 2.19 -2.76
CA SER A 94 -6.32 3.44 -3.13
C SER A 94 -5.17 3.75 -2.15
N MET A 95 -5.42 3.59 -0.84
CA MET A 95 -4.39 3.78 0.20
C MET A 95 -3.27 2.77 0.03
N THR A 96 -3.60 1.48 0.10
CA THR A 96 -2.62 0.38 0.14
C THR A 96 -1.89 0.15 -1.19
N ILE A 97 -2.55 0.25 -2.34
CA ILE A 97 -1.89 0.04 -3.66
C ILE A 97 -0.89 1.16 -3.93
N GLY A 98 -1.26 2.42 -3.72
CA GLY A 98 -0.36 3.56 -3.95
C GLY A 98 0.91 3.45 -3.10
N LEU A 99 0.74 3.04 -1.84
CA LEU A 99 1.83 2.78 -0.90
C LEU A 99 2.68 1.59 -1.32
N THR A 100 2.05 0.49 -1.71
CA THR A 100 2.76 -0.73 -2.09
C THR A 100 3.58 -0.50 -3.36
N LEU A 101 3.04 0.21 -4.35
CA LEU A 101 3.78 0.64 -5.54
C LEU A 101 4.95 1.56 -5.19
N SER A 102 4.78 2.42 -4.18
CA SER A 102 5.84 3.30 -3.71
C SER A 102 6.98 2.59 -3.00
N THR A 103 6.72 1.39 -2.48
CA THR A 103 7.76 0.58 -1.86
C THR A 103 8.64 -0.17 -2.85
N LEU A 104 8.19 -0.35 -4.11
CA LEU A 104 8.87 -1.15 -5.14
C LEU A 104 10.39 -0.95 -5.05
N PRO A 105 11.20 -2.01 -5.02
CA PRO A 105 12.64 -1.85 -4.96
C PRO A 105 13.10 -1.10 -6.22
N ASP A 106 14.00 -0.14 -6.09
CA ASP A 106 14.64 0.44 -7.27
C ASP A 106 15.36 -0.70 -7.99
N PHE A 107 15.23 -0.76 -9.31
CA PHE A 107 15.83 -1.83 -10.12
C PHE A 107 17.34 -1.96 -9.88
N ILE A 108 18.00 -0.84 -9.53
CA ILE A 108 19.42 -0.74 -9.16
C ILE A 108 19.70 -1.32 -7.76
N LEU A 109 18.75 -1.19 -6.82
CA LEU A 109 18.84 -1.73 -5.45
C LEU A 109 18.37 -3.19 -5.34
N PHE A 110 17.94 -3.82 -6.43
CA PHE A 110 17.62 -5.26 -6.44
C PHE A 110 18.85 -6.12 -6.09
N THR A 111 20.05 -5.57 -6.26
CA THR A 111 21.33 -6.17 -5.84
C THR A 111 21.63 -6.00 -4.34
N ALA A 112 20.88 -5.19 -3.60
CA ALA A 112 21.10 -4.98 -2.18
C ALA A 112 20.71 -6.24 -1.37
N LYS A 113 21.65 -6.73 -0.57
CA LYS A 113 21.65 -8.04 0.12
C LYS A 113 20.43 -8.34 1.01
N ASN A 114 19.57 -7.35 1.29
CA ASN A 114 18.45 -7.41 2.25
C ASN A 114 17.06 -7.09 1.64
N SER A 115 16.92 -6.94 0.31
CA SER A 115 15.65 -6.56 -0.33
C SER A 115 14.63 -7.71 -0.42
N GLU A 116 15.07 -8.97 -0.27
CA GLU A 116 14.29 -10.18 -0.53
C GLU A 116 13.07 -10.35 0.39
N LEU A 117 13.23 -10.09 1.70
CA LEU A 117 12.13 -10.22 2.67
C LEU A 117 11.02 -9.19 2.41
N TYR A 118 11.41 -7.95 2.12
CA TYR A 118 10.47 -6.88 1.79
C TYR A 118 9.73 -7.17 0.48
N LEU A 119 10.46 -7.66 -0.54
CA LEU A 119 9.86 -8.07 -1.80
C LEU A 119 8.81 -9.17 -1.59
N TRP A 120 9.12 -10.17 -0.75
CA TRP A 120 8.16 -11.20 -0.36
C TRP A 120 6.89 -10.60 0.26
N LEU A 121 7.03 -9.73 1.28
CA LEU A 121 5.91 -9.07 1.96
C LEU A 121 5.06 -8.27 0.97
N MET A 122 5.69 -7.45 0.13
CA MET A 122 5.00 -6.61 -0.84
C MET A 122 4.22 -7.45 -1.87
N LEU A 123 4.86 -8.44 -2.49
CA LEU A 123 4.20 -9.33 -3.45
C LEU A 123 3.09 -10.16 -2.80
N GLY A 124 3.29 -10.58 -1.55
CA GLY A 124 2.30 -11.31 -0.76
C GLY A 124 1.06 -10.46 -0.49
N MET A 125 1.23 -9.20 -0.07
CA MET A 125 0.14 -8.26 0.14
C MET A 125 -0.62 -7.95 -1.15
N LEU A 126 0.08 -7.70 -2.26
CA LEU A 126 -0.58 -7.49 -3.57
C LEU A 126 -1.36 -8.73 -4.02
N SER A 127 -0.82 -9.92 -3.79
CA SER A 127 -1.51 -11.17 -4.10
C SER A 127 -2.76 -11.35 -3.24
N MET A 128 -2.65 -11.14 -1.93
CA MET A 128 -3.79 -11.20 -1.00
C MET A 128 -4.89 -10.23 -1.42
N TRP A 129 -4.52 -8.98 -1.72
CA TRP A 129 -5.43 -7.97 -2.22
C TRP A 129 -6.17 -8.43 -3.48
N THR A 130 -5.42 -8.82 -4.52
CA THR A 130 -5.98 -9.19 -5.82
C THR A 130 -6.81 -10.47 -5.77
N LEU A 131 -6.42 -11.48 -4.97
CA LEU A 131 -7.21 -12.69 -4.74
C LEU A 131 -8.50 -12.43 -3.97
N SER A 132 -8.57 -11.37 -3.16
CA SER A 132 -9.80 -11.01 -2.45
C SER A 132 -10.85 -10.33 -3.34
N LEU A 133 -10.44 -9.70 -4.45
CA LEU A 133 -11.36 -8.95 -5.32
C LEU A 133 -12.49 -9.81 -5.91
N PRO A 134 -12.25 -11.04 -6.43
CA PRO A 134 -13.34 -11.91 -6.88
C PRO A 134 -14.38 -12.16 -5.80
N TRP A 135 -13.96 -12.48 -4.58
CA TRP A 135 -14.87 -12.72 -3.47
C TRP A 135 -15.71 -11.47 -3.17
N VAL A 136 -15.07 -10.30 -3.08
CA VAL A 136 -15.74 -9.02 -2.82
C VAL A 136 -16.75 -8.69 -3.93
N PHE A 137 -16.34 -8.69 -5.20
CA PHE A 137 -17.21 -8.24 -6.29
C PHE A 137 -18.28 -9.26 -6.67
N LEU A 138 -18.03 -10.55 -6.50
CA LEU A 138 -19.03 -11.59 -6.81
C LEU A 138 -20.07 -11.74 -5.70
N THR A 139 -19.66 -11.63 -4.42
CA THR A 139 -20.54 -11.97 -3.28
C THR A 139 -20.98 -10.77 -2.45
N LYS A 140 -20.17 -9.72 -2.33
CA LYS A 140 -20.41 -8.60 -1.40
C LYS A 140 -20.72 -7.27 -2.09
N GLN A 141 -20.70 -7.20 -3.41
CA GLN A 141 -20.89 -5.94 -4.16
C GLN A 141 -22.20 -5.21 -3.84
N ASN A 142 -23.27 -5.94 -3.55
CA ASN A 142 -24.57 -5.35 -3.25
C ASN A 142 -24.82 -5.20 -1.74
N ASN A 143 -23.87 -5.57 -0.89
CA ASN A 143 -24.04 -5.47 0.55
C ASN A 143 -24.09 -4.01 0.98
N GLY A 144 -24.98 -3.72 1.92
CA GLY A 144 -25.17 -2.39 2.47
C GLY A 144 -25.81 -1.38 1.50
N LEU A 145 -26.00 -1.69 0.21
CA LEU A 145 -26.65 -0.77 -0.72
C LEU A 145 -28.14 -0.62 -0.40
N LYS A 146 -28.59 0.64 -0.34
CA LYS A 146 -29.97 1.00 -0.02
C LYS A 146 -30.68 1.58 -1.25
N PRO A 147 -31.91 1.13 -1.59
CA PRO A 147 -32.67 1.69 -2.69
C PRO A 147 -32.87 3.20 -2.53
N GLY A 148 -32.58 3.97 -3.58
CA GLY A 148 -32.66 5.44 -3.56
C GLY A 148 -31.42 6.16 -3.02
N CYS A 149 -30.49 5.45 -2.38
CA CYS A 149 -29.21 5.99 -1.93
C CYS A 149 -28.07 5.53 -2.85
N ASP A 150 -27.75 6.37 -3.83
CA ASP A 150 -26.66 6.11 -4.77
C ASP A 150 -25.30 6.49 -4.17
N VAL A 151 -24.47 5.48 -3.88
CA VAL A 151 -23.06 5.67 -3.55
C VAL A 151 -22.28 5.99 -4.82
N SER A 152 -21.52 7.09 -4.81
CA SER A 152 -20.71 7.54 -5.94
C SER A 152 -19.27 7.07 -5.78
N ILE A 153 -18.81 6.26 -6.71
CA ILE A 153 -17.44 5.77 -6.77
C ILE A 153 -16.67 6.67 -7.74
N PRO A 154 -15.76 7.53 -7.26
CA PRO A 154 -14.87 8.19 -8.18
C PRO A 154 -13.91 7.15 -8.76
N PHE A 155 -13.66 7.20 -10.06
CA PHE A 155 -12.61 6.44 -10.73
C PHE A 155 -11.88 7.40 -11.66
N LEU A 156 -10.62 7.72 -11.35
CA LEU A 156 -9.83 8.70 -12.11
C LEU A 156 -10.61 10.00 -12.37
N PHE A 157 -11.18 10.57 -11.30
CA PHE A 157 -12.00 11.80 -11.32
C PHE A 157 -13.40 11.69 -11.98
N ILE A 158 -13.79 10.53 -12.51
CA ILE A 158 -15.14 10.30 -13.03
C ILE A 158 -15.99 9.65 -11.93
N SER A 159 -17.10 10.26 -11.56
CA SER A 159 -18.05 9.67 -10.60
C SER A 159 -18.95 8.64 -11.28
N ILE A 160 -18.81 7.37 -10.89
CA ILE A 160 -19.64 6.26 -11.35
C ILE A 160 -20.54 5.83 -10.20
N LYS A 161 -21.84 5.66 -10.45
CA LYS A 161 -22.76 5.15 -9.41
C LYS A 161 -22.46 3.67 -9.13
N ALA A 162 -22.35 3.29 -7.86
CA ALA A 162 -22.15 1.90 -7.45
C ALA A 162 -23.32 0.98 -7.89
N SER A 163 -24.52 1.55 -8.05
CA SER A 163 -25.73 0.89 -8.56
C SER A 163 -25.72 0.65 -10.08
N ASN A 164 -24.73 1.18 -10.82
CA ASN A 164 -24.66 1.01 -12.27
C ASN A 164 -24.30 -0.43 -12.65
N LYS A 165 -25.26 -1.16 -13.25
CA LYS A 165 -25.12 -2.56 -13.67
C LYS A 165 -23.92 -2.80 -14.58
N THR A 166 -23.62 -1.90 -15.51
CA THR A 166 -22.49 -2.05 -16.44
C THR A 166 -21.17 -2.02 -15.69
N TRP A 167 -21.03 -1.08 -14.74
CA TRP A 167 -19.85 -1.00 -13.90
C TRP A 167 -19.73 -2.23 -12.99
N GLN A 168 -20.84 -2.70 -12.43
CA GLN A 168 -20.84 -3.91 -11.61
C GLN A 168 -20.35 -5.14 -12.39
N ILE A 169 -20.87 -5.36 -13.60
CA ILE A 169 -20.44 -6.44 -14.49
C ILE A 169 -18.95 -6.29 -14.82
N PHE A 170 -18.51 -5.08 -15.16
CA PHE A 170 -17.11 -4.79 -15.45
C PHE A 170 -16.19 -5.18 -14.28
N MET A 171 -16.52 -4.79 -13.04
CA MET A 171 -15.72 -5.12 -11.87
C MET A 171 -15.68 -6.63 -11.60
N LYS A 172 -16.80 -7.35 -11.77
CA LYS A 172 -16.83 -8.81 -11.65
C LYS A 172 -15.88 -9.47 -12.66
N VAL A 173 -15.98 -9.11 -13.93
CA VAL A 173 -15.12 -9.66 -14.99
C VAL A 173 -13.65 -9.31 -14.74
N SER A 174 -13.35 -8.05 -14.42
CA SER A 174 -11.98 -7.60 -14.12
C SER A 174 -11.39 -8.35 -12.93
N SER A 175 -12.17 -8.58 -11.88
CA SER A 175 -11.72 -9.33 -10.72
C SER A 175 -11.36 -10.78 -11.07
N CYS A 176 -12.17 -11.47 -11.87
CA CYS A 176 -11.87 -12.83 -12.34
C CYS A 176 -10.61 -12.87 -13.22
N LEU A 177 -10.43 -11.86 -14.09
CA LEU A 177 -9.25 -11.74 -14.95
C LEU A 177 -7.97 -11.45 -14.15
N SER A 178 -8.06 -10.91 -12.94
CA SER A 178 -6.89 -10.69 -12.09
C SER A 178 -6.35 -11.95 -11.42
N ILE A 179 -7.11 -13.06 -11.38
CA ILE A 179 -6.73 -14.30 -10.67
C ILE A 179 -5.37 -14.86 -11.16
N PRO A 180 -5.09 -15.01 -12.47
CA PRO A 180 -3.81 -15.52 -12.94
C PRO A 180 -2.63 -14.61 -12.52
N GLY A 181 -2.80 -13.29 -12.60
CA GLY A 181 -1.81 -12.33 -12.15
C GLY A 181 -1.57 -12.44 -10.64
N ALA A 182 -2.64 -12.55 -9.86
CA ALA A 182 -2.57 -12.72 -8.42
C ALA A 182 -1.85 -14.02 -8.00
N ALA A 183 -2.11 -15.12 -8.72
CA ALA A 183 -1.43 -16.40 -8.53
C ALA A 183 0.06 -16.30 -8.88
N ALA A 184 0.42 -15.62 -9.98
CA ALA A 184 1.81 -15.37 -10.33
C ALA A 184 2.55 -14.54 -9.26
N LEU A 185 1.87 -13.54 -8.67
CA LEU A 185 2.41 -12.75 -7.55
C LEU A 185 2.61 -13.61 -6.29
N ALA A 186 1.66 -14.50 -5.94
CA ALA A 186 1.80 -15.43 -4.81
C ALA A 186 2.99 -16.39 -5.00
N ILE A 187 3.13 -16.95 -6.20
CA ILE A 187 4.24 -17.85 -6.55
C ILE A 187 5.58 -17.09 -6.46
N SER A 188 5.64 -15.89 -7.04
CA SER A 188 6.83 -15.04 -7.00
C SER A 188 7.21 -14.65 -5.57
N SER A 189 6.22 -14.31 -4.75
CA SER A 189 6.39 -14.08 -3.31
C SER A 189 7.00 -15.32 -2.64
N SER A 190 6.40 -16.50 -2.83
CA SER A 190 6.89 -17.76 -2.25
C SER A 190 8.32 -18.11 -2.66
N ILE A 191 8.67 -17.87 -3.93
CA ILE A 191 10.05 -18.03 -4.44
C ILE A 191 11.00 -17.05 -3.74
N ALA A 192 10.63 -15.78 -3.62
CA ALA A 192 11.46 -14.78 -2.92
C ALA A 192 11.73 -15.17 -1.46
N LEU A 193 10.71 -15.67 -0.75
CA LEU A 193 10.86 -16.17 0.61
C LEU A 193 11.77 -17.40 0.69
N TYR A 194 11.60 -18.35 -0.22
CA TYR A 194 12.43 -19.55 -0.29
C TYR A 194 13.91 -19.19 -0.54
N LEU A 195 14.18 -18.26 -1.46
CA LEU A 195 15.53 -17.77 -1.73
C LEU A 195 16.14 -17.07 -0.50
N TYR A 196 15.35 -16.27 0.21
CA TYR A 196 15.76 -15.63 1.46
C TYR A 196 16.18 -16.65 2.52
N TYR A 197 15.36 -17.68 2.76
CA TYR A 197 15.71 -18.75 3.70
C TYR A 197 16.96 -19.51 3.27
N LYS A 198 17.05 -19.91 2.00
CA LYS A 198 18.21 -20.64 1.47
C LYS A 198 19.50 -19.84 1.64
N LYS A 199 19.47 -18.53 1.36
CA LYS A 199 20.65 -17.66 1.52
C LYS A 199 21.13 -17.58 2.96
N ASN A 200 20.21 -17.56 3.93
CA ASN A 200 20.53 -17.49 5.35
C ASN A 200 20.99 -18.84 5.93
N ASP A 201 20.36 -19.94 5.51
CA ASP A 201 20.64 -21.28 6.04
C ASP A 201 22.01 -21.81 5.58
N PHE A 202 22.42 -21.52 4.34
CA PHE A 202 23.71 -21.98 3.81
C PHE A 202 24.94 -21.18 4.26
N GLY A 203 24.78 -20.17 5.13
CA GLY A 203 25.92 -19.36 5.60
C GLY A 203 26.63 -18.55 4.50
N LEU A 204 26.14 -18.57 3.26
CA LEU A 204 26.66 -17.82 2.10
C LEU A 204 26.64 -16.30 2.33
N GLY A 205 25.93 -15.83 3.36
CA GLY A 205 25.94 -14.43 3.78
C GLY A 205 27.26 -13.97 4.42
N ASN A 206 28.09 -14.88 4.95
CA ASN A 206 29.24 -14.55 5.78
C ASN A 206 30.61 -14.79 5.12
N ASP A 207 30.69 -14.72 3.79
CA ASP A 207 31.97 -14.70 3.03
C ASP A 207 32.73 -13.35 3.18
N GLY A 208 32.72 -12.78 4.38
CA GLY A 208 33.49 -11.60 4.77
C GLY A 208 35.00 -11.83 4.85
N ASN A 209 35.52 -12.92 4.26
CA ASN A 209 36.94 -13.26 4.29
C ASN A 209 37.50 -13.75 2.95
N ILE A 210 36.89 -13.37 1.82
CA ILE A 210 37.63 -13.35 0.56
C ILE A 210 38.66 -12.22 0.68
N ARG A 211 39.82 -12.56 1.25
CA ARG A 211 41.06 -11.77 1.20
C ARG A 211 41.23 -11.30 -0.23
N ARG A 212 40.99 -10.01 -0.46
CA ARG A 212 41.38 -9.29 -1.66
C ARG A 212 42.88 -9.50 -1.81
N ARG A 213 43.28 -10.45 -2.66
CA ARG A 213 44.63 -10.50 -3.20
C ARG A 213 44.73 -9.29 -4.12
N GLU A 214 45.19 -8.19 -3.52
CA GLU A 214 45.64 -6.98 -4.18
C GLU A 214 46.95 -7.36 -4.90
N GLY A 215 46.81 -8.11 -5.99
CA GLY A 215 47.88 -8.40 -6.93
C GLY A 215 47.58 -7.59 -8.18
N ASP A 216 48.40 -6.57 -8.42
CA ASP A 216 48.45 -5.69 -9.58
C ASP A 216 47.88 -6.30 -10.87
N VAL A 217 46.58 -6.17 -11.07
CA VAL A 217 45.97 -6.35 -12.39
C VAL A 217 46.00 -4.97 -13.03
N ASN A 218 46.96 -4.75 -13.93
CA ASN A 218 46.90 -3.63 -14.87
C ASN A 218 45.70 -3.88 -15.78
N ILE A 219 44.57 -3.26 -15.44
CA ILE A 219 43.39 -3.24 -16.29
C ILE A 219 43.69 -2.20 -17.37
N ASP A 220 44.09 -2.68 -18.55
CA ASP A 220 44.07 -1.86 -19.76
C ASP A 220 42.60 -1.57 -20.09
N ILE A 221 42.12 -0.40 -19.66
CA ILE A 221 40.77 0.08 -19.97
C ILE A 221 40.76 0.48 -21.44
N ASN A 222 40.14 -0.35 -22.29
CA ASN A 222 39.89 0.00 -23.67
C ASN A 222 38.95 1.21 -23.72
N ALA A 223 39.23 2.16 -24.63
CA ALA A 223 38.43 3.37 -24.78
C ALA A 223 36.95 3.08 -25.12
N ASP A 224 36.67 1.93 -25.73
CA ASP A 224 35.31 1.49 -26.06
C ASP A 224 34.47 1.12 -24.81
N ASP A 225 35.09 0.71 -23.70
CA ASP A 225 34.38 0.41 -22.43
C ASP A 225 33.92 1.68 -21.69
N PHE A 226 34.52 2.83 -22.01
CA PHE A 226 34.20 4.10 -21.34
C PHE A 226 32.81 4.63 -21.75
N ASP A 227 32.46 4.54 -23.03
CA ASP A 227 31.17 5.04 -23.53
C ASP A 227 30.00 4.19 -23.00
N GLU A 228 30.17 2.88 -22.84
CA GLU A 228 29.11 2.01 -22.29
C GLU A 228 28.83 2.31 -20.81
N GLN A 229 29.85 2.57 -20.00
CA GLN A 229 29.67 2.93 -18.59
C GLN A 229 28.96 4.28 -18.42
N VAL A 230 29.28 5.28 -19.24
CA VAL A 230 28.63 6.59 -19.18
C VAL A 230 27.17 6.49 -19.61
N ILE A 231 26.86 5.75 -20.68
CA ILE A 231 25.49 5.54 -21.15
C ILE A 231 24.67 4.79 -20.09
N MET A 232 25.24 3.73 -19.50
CA MET A 232 24.57 2.97 -18.45
C MET A 232 24.28 3.83 -17.21
N GLY A 233 25.25 4.63 -16.75
CA GLY A 233 25.07 5.55 -15.62
C GLY A 233 24.04 6.66 -15.88
N LEU A 234 23.94 7.16 -17.12
CA LEU A 234 22.90 8.11 -17.50
C LEU A 234 21.51 7.48 -17.50
N PHE A 235 21.38 6.29 -18.10
CA PHE A 235 20.12 5.54 -18.13
C PHE A 235 19.62 5.25 -16.72
N GLU A 236 20.50 4.83 -15.82
CA GLU A 236 20.18 4.58 -14.41
C GLU A 236 19.62 5.82 -13.70
N ARG A 237 20.23 6.99 -13.90
CA ARG A 237 19.75 8.25 -13.31
C ARG A 237 18.37 8.65 -13.85
N ILE A 238 18.16 8.49 -15.16
CA ILE A 238 16.87 8.79 -15.79
C ILE A 238 15.80 7.82 -15.29
N ALA A 239 16.10 6.52 -15.23
CA ALA A 239 15.19 5.50 -14.72
C ALA A 239 14.83 5.76 -13.25
N PHE A 240 15.81 6.09 -12.41
CA PHE A 240 15.60 6.43 -11.01
C PHE A 240 14.69 7.66 -10.84
N LEU A 241 14.95 8.73 -11.60
CA LEU A 241 14.13 9.95 -11.56
C LEU A 241 12.70 9.68 -12.05
N GLY A 242 12.56 8.91 -13.14
CA GLY A 242 11.26 8.51 -13.69
C GLY A 242 10.45 7.66 -12.73
N ILE A 243 11.06 6.65 -12.09
CA ILE A 243 10.41 5.82 -11.07
C ILE A 243 10.01 6.67 -9.86
N THR A 244 10.89 7.55 -9.39
CA THR A 244 10.59 8.44 -8.25
C THR A 244 9.42 9.36 -8.56
N PHE A 245 9.41 9.98 -9.75
CA PHE A 245 8.30 10.81 -10.20
C PHE A 245 6.99 10.01 -10.29
N PHE A 246 7.03 8.80 -10.85
CA PHE A 246 5.87 7.92 -10.92
C PHE A 246 5.33 7.57 -9.54
N ARG A 247 6.19 7.28 -8.55
CA ARG A 247 5.77 7.02 -7.16
C ARG A 247 5.10 8.23 -6.50
N LEU A 248 5.67 9.42 -6.70
CA LEU A 248 5.10 10.69 -6.24
C LEU A 248 3.73 10.94 -6.83
N LEU A 249 3.60 10.80 -8.15
CA LEU A 249 2.35 10.99 -8.86
C LEU A 249 1.30 9.95 -8.45
N ALA A 250 1.64 8.66 -8.45
CA ALA A 250 0.73 7.58 -8.07
C ALA A 250 0.17 7.79 -6.66
N THR A 251 1.02 8.26 -5.73
CA THR A 251 0.57 8.49 -4.36
C THR A 251 -0.27 9.74 -4.22
N ALA A 252 0.12 10.84 -4.86
CA ALA A 252 -0.71 12.04 -4.87
C ALA A 252 -2.11 11.74 -5.43
N LEU A 253 -2.19 10.94 -6.50
CA LEU A 253 -3.45 10.47 -7.06
C LEU A 253 -4.21 9.57 -6.09
N SER A 254 -3.56 8.64 -5.40
CA SER A 254 -4.18 7.80 -4.37
C SER A 254 -4.77 8.61 -3.22
N ILE A 255 -4.03 9.61 -2.70
CA ILE A 255 -4.51 10.50 -1.63
C ILE A 255 -5.72 11.29 -2.14
N ALA A 256 -5.59 11.93 -3.31
CA ALA A 256 -6.67 12.70 -3.90
C ALA A 256 -7.93 11.86 -4.12
N GLN A 257 -7.77 10.62 -4.57
CA GLN A 257 -8.84 9.66 -4.78
C GLN A 257 -9.57 9.31 -3.47
N VAL A 258 -8.83 9.07 -2.38
CA VAL A 258 -9.40 8.78 -1.05
C VAL A 258 -10.20 9.98 -0.54
N GLU A 259 -9.59 11.17 -0.52
CA GLU A 259 -10.24 12.39 -0.04
C GLU A 259 -11.46 12.76 -0.89
N HIS A 260 -11.35 12.59 -2.21
CA HIS A 260 -12.46 12.83 -3.11
C HIS A 260 -13.60 11.82 -2.88
N THR A 261 -13.30 10.55 -2.62
CA THR A 261 -14.29 9.52 -2.31
C THR A 261 -15.05 9.86 -1.02
N ILE A 262 -14.34 10.21 0.05
CA ILE A 262 -14.92 10.56 1.35
C ILE A 262 -15.82 11.81 1.19
N LYS A 263 -15.28 12.87 0.58
CA LYS A 263 -16.01 14.13 0.38
C LYS A 263 -17.24 13.96 -0.50
N LYS A 264 -17.15 13.19 -1.58
CA LYS A 264 -18.23 13.02 -2.55
C LYS A 264 -19.42 12.26 -1.96
N ASN A 265 -19.14 11.28 -1.10
CA ASN A 265 -20.16 10.46 -0.44
C ASN A 265 -20.59 11.00 0.92
N GLN A 266 -20.06 12.15 1.35
CA GLN A 266 -20.36 12.75 2.66
C GLN A 266 -20.20 11.75 3.81
N ILE A 267 -19.15 10.94 3.75
CA ILE A 267 -18.91 9.91 4.78
C ILE A 267 -18.56 10.62 6.09
N ASP A 268 -19.37 10.38 7.11
CA ASP A 268 -19.12 10.83 8.47
C ASP A 268 -18.09 9.92 9.12
N ILE A 269 -17.00 10.53 9.53
CA ILE A 269 -15.85 9.89 10.17
C ILE A 269 -15.72 10.34 11.63
N SER A 270 -16.69 11.06 12.18
CA SER A 270 -16.62 11.60 13.55
C SER A 270 -17.01 10.60 14.64
N SER A 271 -17.21 9.33 14.28
CA SER A 271 -17.71 8.28 15.16
C SER A 271 -16.73 7.85 16.25
N ALA A 272 -15.43 8.06 16.05
CA ALA A 272 -14.40 7.72 17.04
C ALA A 272 -13.41 8.87 17.28
N PRO A 273 -13.00 9.10 18.54
CA PRO A 273 -11.97 10.08 18.85
C PRO A 273 -10.61 9.59 18.37
N ILE A 274 -9.71 10.52 18.02
CA ILE A 274 -8.33 10.22 17.59
C ILE A 274 -7.50 9.47 18.64
N THR A 275 -7.95 9.48 19.91
CA THR A 275 -7.37 8.74 21.03
C THR A 275 -7.78 7.27 21.06
N SER A 276 -8.68 6.83 20.16
CA SER A 276 -9.01 5.41 20.02
C SER A 276 -7.78 4.63 19.57
N THR A 277 -7.61 3.42 20.09
CA THR A 277 -6.44 2.59 19.79
C THR A 277 -6.29 2.33 18.28
N GLY A 278 -7.41 2.11 17.59
CA GLY A 278 -7.45 1.86 16.14
C GLY A 278 -6.96 3.03 15.29
N GLN A 279 -6.99 4.27 15.81
CA GLN A 279 -6.48 5.45 15.12
C GLN A 279 -5.12 5.92 15.62
N PHE A 280 -4.90 5.83 16.93
CA PHE A 280 -3.73 6.35 17.59
C PHE A 280 -2.45 5.59 17.21
N ILE A 281 -2.51 4.26 17.14
CA ILE A 281 -1.37 3.41 16.74
C ILE A 281 -0.90 3.75 15.31
N PRO A 282 -1.77 3.75 14.28
CA PRO A 282 -1.42 4.21 12.93
C PRO A 282 -0.73 5.56 12.89
N LEU A 283 -1.29 6.53 13.60
CA LEU A 283 -0.81 7.90 13.61
C LEU A 283 0.59 7.98 14.24
N LEU A 284 0.78 7.32 15.39
CA LEU A 284 2.06 7.25 16.08
C LEU A 284 3.12 6.60 15.18
N MET A 285 2.78 5.52 14.48
CA MET A 285 3.66 4.84 13.55
C MET A 285 4.07 5.77 12.39
N GLY A 286 3.13 6.54 11.85
CA GLY A 286 3.41 7.55 10.83
C GLY A 286 4.34 8.66 11.33
N VAL A 287 4.09 9.21 12.51
CA VAL A 287 4.95 10.22 13.14
C VAL A 287 6.35 9.67 13.39
N TYR A 288 6.47 8.44 13.90
CA TYR A 288 7.74 7.78 14.14
C TYR A 288 8.56 7.61 12.85
N CYS A 289 7.94 7.10 11.78
CA CYS A 289 8.59 6.97 10.48
C CYS A 289 9.03 8.33 9.93
N ALA A 290 8.17 9.36 9.99
CA ALA A 290 8.48 10.70 9.51
C ALA A 290 9.65 11.33 10.26
N PHE A 291 9.68 11.19 11.59
CA PHE A 291 10.80 11.66 12.41
C PHE A 291 12.11 10.95 12.06
N GLY A 292 12.08 9.62 11.92
CA GLY A 292 13.23 8.82 11.50
C GLY A 292 13.78 9.26 10.13
N ALA A 293 12.89 9.57 9.19
CA ALA A 293 13.26 10.06 7.87
C ALA A 293 13.92 11.44 7.91
N ILE A 294 13.37 12.37 8.70
CA ILE A 294 13.93 13.71 8.88
C ILE A 294 15.33 13.64 9.51
N VAL A 295 15.49 12.86 10.60
CA VAL A 295 16.80 12.68 11.25
C VAL A 295 17.80 12.06 10.27
N SER A 296 17.37 11.08 9.49
CA SER A 296 18.21 10.46 8.47
C SER A 296 18.61 11.43 7.36
N ALA A 297 17.76 12.39 7.03
CA ALA A 297 18.07 13.41 6.02
C ALA A 297 19.04 14.48 6.52
N VAL A 298 18.94 14.88 7.79
CA VAL A 298 19.81 15.88 8.41
C VAL A 298 21.24 15.37 8.65
N LYS A 299 21.41 14.06 8.86
CA LYS A 299 22.73 13.45 9.11
C LYS A 299 23.58 13.24 7.86
N ARG A 300 23.05 13.53 6.67
CA ARG A 300 23.74 13.39 5.39
C ARG A 300 24.65 14.59 5.13
#